data_AF-A0A0B6ZY31-F1
#
_entry.id   AF-A0A0B6ZY31-F1
#
_cell.length_a   1.000
_cell.length_b   1.000
_cell.length_c   1.000
_cell.angle_alpha   90.00
_cell.angle_beta   90.00
_cell.angle_gamma   90.00
#
_symmetry.space_group_name_H-M   'P 1'
#
loop_
_entity.id
_entity.type
_entity.pdbx_description
1 polymer ?
#
loop_
_entity_poly.entity_id
_entity_poly.type
_entity_poly.pdbx_seq_one_letter_code
_entity_poly.pdbx_strand_id
1 'polypeptide(L)'
;HWLISQMKLPNLSDYIEQIMSVAINFLEDHQSVNKIRGISCLHHLIKNTSAEEMRWLNRAEVVYDKLKNQMYLKEAAVVECLLPCLFDILGVLESPPDLNRHNYVLDALLRNTEGENLLALRKIYVCCLRILLEKVGIYSVRHLKQVIKIVGNYLEVDDGFGEASARPDALKLLESIIKVAWPRIGQHADTILKLCLNFIADINCATVQNGNILNIQSDLTDGTVQCLILLSEICSEVLPCLRASLRAGMARAQNDSHLFDILHKQLEKIDT
;
A
#
# COMPACT_ATOMS: atom_id res chain seq x y z
N HIS A 1 -25.92 14.85 7.12
CA HIS A 1 -24.55 14.84 6.56
C HIS A 1 -23.88 16.20 6.73
N TRP A 2 -24.39 17.30 6.16
CA TRP A 2 -23.74 18.63 6.24
C TRP A 2 -23.56 19.17 7.67
N LEU A 3 -24.57 19.04 8.55
CA LEU A 3 -24.46 19.52 9.94
C LEU A 3 -23.41 18.75 10.77
N ILE A 4 -23.35 17.43 10.65
CA ILE A 4 -22.41 16.58 11.42
C ILE A 4 -20.97 16.84 10.99
N SER A 5 -20.71 17.03 9.68
CA SER A 5 -19.37 17.33 9.17
C SER A 5 -18.82 18.70 9.62
N GLN A 6 -19.69 19.61 10.08
CA GLN A 6 -19.31 20.96 10.53
C GLN A 6 -19.18 21.05 12.06
N MET A 7 -19.63 20.04 12.81
CA MET A 7 -19.53 20.03 14.26
C MET A 7 -18.15 19.52 14.72
N LYS A 8 -17.50 20.30 15.58
CA LYS A 8 -16.25 19.97 16.27
C LYS A 8 -16.47 20.04 17.78
N LEU A 9 -15.52 19.53 18.57
CA LEU A 9 -15.49 19.72 20.03
C LEU A 9 -15.68 21.21 20.38
N PRO A 10 -16.44 21.54 21.45
CA PRO A 10 -16.98 20.65 22.49
C PRO A 10 -18.39 20.08 22.22
N ASN A 11 -19.16 20.63 21.28
CA ASN A 11 -20.58 20.28 21.07
C ASN A 11 -20.82 18.86 20.53
N LEU A 12 -19.76 18.13 20.18
CA LEU A 12 -19.83 16.78 19.66
C LEU A 12 -20.04 15.73 20.76
N SER A 13 -19.50 15.97 21.97
CA SER A 13 -19.48 15.03 23.11
C SER A 13 -20.89 14.59 23.53
N ASP A 14 -21.82 15.53 23.62
CA ASP A 14 -23.19 15.30 24.07
C ASP A 14 -24.02 14.42 23.11
N TYR A 15 -23.64 14.35 21.83
CA TYR A 15 -24.39 13.65 20.79
C TYR A 15 -23.66 12.41 20.25
N ILE A 16 -22.51 12.04 20.80
CA ILE A 16 -21.70 10.91 20.29
C ILE A 16 -22.51 9.64 20.20
N GLU A 17 -23.25 9.27 21.24
CA GLU A 17 -23.99 8.02 21.28
C GLU A 17 -25.09 7.96 20.21
N GLN A 18 -25.81 9.07 20.02
CA GLN A 18 -26.86 9.17 19.02
C GLN A 18 -26.27 9.14 17.59
N ILE A 19 -25.20 9.90 17.34
CA ILE A 19 -24.54 9.94 16.03
C ILE A 19 -23.93 8.57 15.71
N MET A 20 -23.27 7.93 16.67
CA MET A 20 -22.68 6.60 16.52
C MET A 20 -23.73 5.55 16.21
N SER A 21 -24.84 5.54 16.94
CA SER A 21 -25.95 4.60 16.71
C SER A 21 -26.51 4.75 15.30
N VAL A 22 -26.75 5.99 14.85
CA VAL A 22 -27.23 6.27 13.48
C VAL A 22 -26.20 5.87 12.43
N ALA A 23 -24.92 6.15 12.67
CA ALA A 23 -23.85 5.81 11.72
C ALA A 23 -23.65 4.30 11.59
N ILE A 24 -23.75 3.55 12.69
CA ILE A 24 -23.71 2.08 12.68
C ILE A 24 -24.91 1.52 11.92
N ASN A 25 -26.12 2.06 12.12
CA ASN A 25 -27.30 1.63 11.36
C ASN A 25 -27.11 1.84 9.84
N PHE A 26 -26.52 2.97 9.44
CA PHE A 26 -26.19 3.21 8.03
C PHE A 26 -25.13 2.26 7.48
N LEU A 27 -24.22 1.78 8.32
CA LEU A 27 -23.20 0.81 7.93
C LEU A 27 -23.79 -0.57 7.62
N GLU A 28 -24.90 -0.92 8.27
CA GLU A 28 -25.60 -2.20 8.07
C GLU A 28 -26.60 -2.17 6.90
N ASP A 29 -26.82 -1.00 6.30
CA ASP A 29 -27.70 -0.86 5.14
C ASP A 29 -27.13 -1.62 3.92
N HIS A 30 -28.03 -2.13 3.06
CA HIS A 30 -27.66 -2.76 1.80
C HIS A 30 -27.08 -1.75 0.79
N GLN A 31 -27.53 -0.50 0.82
CA GLN A 31 -27.14 0.55 -0.11
C GLN A 31 -25.73 1.09 0.19
N SER A 32 -24.85 1.01 -0.81
CA SER A 32 -23.46 1.46 -0.72
C SER A 32 -23.30 2.93 -0.33
N VAL A 33 -24.19 3.79 -0.81
CA VAL A 33 -24.23 5.23 -0.48
C VAL A 33 -24.45 5.45 1.02
N ASN A 34 -25.32 4.65 1.64
CA ASN A 34 -25.58 4.75 3.06
C ASN A 34 -24.38 4.25 3.87
N LYS A 35 -23.76 3.14 3.46
CA LYS A 35 -22.51 2.65 4.07
C LYS A 35 -21.41 3.71 4.05
N ILE A 36 -21.16 4.34 2.90
CA ILE A 36 -20.14 5.40 2.76
C ILE A 36 -20.43 6.56 3.71
N ARG A 37 -21.69 6.98 3.83
CA ARG A 37 -22.10 8.04 4.77
C ARG A 37 -21.90 7.62 6.22
N GLY A 38 -22.25 6.38 6.57
CA GLY A 38 -22.02 5.82 7.89
C GLY A 38 -20.53 5.84 8.26
N ILE A 39 -19.68 5.33 7.37
CA ILE A 39 -18.22 5.33 7.54
C ILE A 39 -17.68 6.75 7.66
N SER A 40 -18.13 7.67 6.80
CA SER A 40 -17.67 9.07 6.83
C SER A 40 -18.03 9.76 8.15
N CYS A 41 -19.23 9.50 8.68
CA CYS A 41 -19.64 9.98 10.00
C CYS A 41 -18.78 9.40 11.12
N LEU A 42 -18.53 8.08 11.11
CA LEU A 42 -17.67 7.42 12.11
C LEU A 42 -16.24 7.95 12.07
N HIS A 43 -15.68 8.11 10.87
CA HIS A 43 -14.35 8.66 10.66
C HIS A 43 -14.26 10.10 11.18
N HIS A 44 -15.27 10.93 10.92
CA HIS A 44 -15.33 12.29 11.47
C HIS A 44 -15.38 12.29 13.00
N LEU A 45 -16.17 11.41 13.62
CA LEU A 45 -16.20 11.25 15.08
C LEU A 45 -14.81 10.90 15.62
N ILE A 46 -14.17 9.86 15.05
CA ILE A 46 -12.85 9.40 15.49
C ILE A 46 -11.81 10.53 15.42
N LYS A 47 -11.85 11.36 14.38
CA LYS A 47 -10.91 12.48 14.19
C LYS A 47 -11.19 13.70 15.07
N ASN A 48 -12.43 13.89 15.52
CA ASN A 48 -12.85 15.09 16.25
C ASN A 48 -13.18 14.80 17.73
N THR A 49 -12.96 13.58 18.20
CA THR A 49 -13.17 13.15 19.59
C THR A 49 -11.84 12.69 20.19
N SER A 50 -11.67 12.83 21.51
CA SER A 50 -10.47 12.33 22.19
C SER A 50 -10.41 10.79 22.17
N ALA A 51 -9.20 10.23 22.20
CA ALA A 51 -9.03 8.78 22.25
C ALA A 51 -9.65 8.17 23.52
N GLU A 52 -9.58 8.90 24.64
CA GLU A 52 -10.15 8.52 25.93
C GLU A 52 -11.67 8.41 25.86
N GLU A 53 -12.33 9.39 25.25
CA GLU A 53 -13.78 9.43 25.11
C GLU A 53 -14.31 8.36 24.13
N MET A 54 -13.52 8.00 23.13
CA MET A 54 -13.81 6.85 22.25
C MET A 54 -13.58 5.51 22.94
N ARG A 55 -12.59 5.39 23.84
CA ARG A 55 -12.39 4.17 24.65
C ARG A 55 -13.44 4.03 25.74
N TRP A 56 -13.97 5.13 26.26
CA TRP A 56 -15.03 5.11 27.27
C TRP A 56 -16.25 4.37 26.72
N LEU A 57 -16.83 3.49 27.55
CA LEU A 57 -18.01 2.68 27.27
C LEU A 57 -17.79 1.70 26.10
N ASN A 58 -16.54 1.32 25.81
CA ASN A 58 -16.18 0.41 24.73
C ASN A 58 -16.70 0.85 23.35
N ARG A 59 -16.93 2.15 23.15
CA ARG A 59 -17.46 2.70 21.90
C ARG A 59 -16.53 2.38 20.73
N ALA A 60 -15.23 2.51 20.94
CA ALA A 60 -14.21 2.18 19.94
C ALA A 60 -14.22 0.70 19.54
N GLU A 61 -14.49 -0.22 20.47
CA GLU A 61 -14.58 -1.66 20.18
C GLU A 61 -15.82 -1.97 19.33
N VAL A 62 -16.97 -1.38 19.67
CA VAL A 62 -18.20 -1.54 18.87
C VAL A 62 -17.97 -1.04 17.44
N VAL A 63 -17.35 0.12 17.29
CA VAL A 63 -17.03 0.68 15.96
C VAL A 63 -16.06 -0.22 15.22
N TYR A 64 -15.00 -0.70 15.88
CA TYR A 64 -14.04 -1.62 15.27
C TYR A 64 -14.68 -2.92 14.80
N ASP A 65 -15.48 -3.59 15.62
CA ASP A 65 -16.13 -4.84 15.26
C ASP A 65 -17.07 -4.66 14.06
N LYS A 66 -17.80 -3.55 14.02
CA LYS A 66 -18.70 -3.23 12.90
C LYS A 66 -17.94 -2.92 11.62
N LEU A 67 -16.86 -2.13 11.68
CA LEU A 67 -16.02 -1.82 10.51
C LEU A 67 -15.28 -3.05 10.00
N LYS A 68 -14.73 -3.87 10.89
CA LYS A 68 -14.05 -5.13 10.58
C LYS A 68 -14.94 -6.06 9.74
N ASN A 69 -16.23 -6.15 10.06
CA ASN A 69 -17.17 -6.98 9.31
C ASN A 69 -17.42 -6.46 7.88
N GLN A 70 -17.17 -5.19 7.60
CA GLN A 70 -17.32 -4.62 6.25
C GLN A 70 -16.12 -4.90 5.34
N MET A 71 -15.00 -5.43 5.87
CA MET A 71 -13.81 -5.76 5.07
C MET A 71 -14.05 -6.85 4.01
N TYR A 72 -15.15 -7.61 4.13
CA TYR A 72 -15.53 -8.63 3.15
C TYR A 72 -16.25 -8.05 1.92
N LEU A 73 -16.63 -6.76 1.94
CA LEU A 73 -17.26 -6.11 0.80
C LEU A 73 -16.23 -5.82 -0.30
N LYS A 74 -16.60 -6.10 -1.54
CA LYS A 74 -15.77 -5.87 -2.74
C LYS A 74 -16.17 -4.60 -3.50
N GLU A 75 -16.66 -3.60 -2.78
CA GLU A 75 -17.12 -2.34 -3.36
C GLU A 75 -16.04 -1.27 -3.20
N ALA A 76 -15.35 -0.90 -4.30
CA ALA A 76 -14.19 0.00 -4.25
C ALA A 76 -14.42 1.30 -3.48
N ALA A 77 -15.53 2.00 -3.75
CA ALA A 77 -15.87 3.25 -3.09
C ALA A 77 -16.11 3.10 -1.57
N VAL A 78 -16.65 1.95 -1.14
CA VAL A 78 -16.86 1.65 0.29
C VAL A 78 -15.52 1.36 0.94
N VAL A 79 -14.68 0.52 0.31
CA VAL A 79 -13.36 0.12 0.82
C VAL A 79 -12.43 1.33 0.97
N GLU A 80 -12.46 2.25 0.01
CA GLU A 80 -11.66 3.48 0.01
C GLU A 80 -11.93 4.35 1.25
N CYS A 81 -13.19 4.41 1.70
CA CYS A 81 -13.55 5.12 2.92
C CYS A 81 -13.33 4.26 4.19
N LEU A 82 -13.56 2.95 4.08
CA LEU A 82 -13.50 1.99 5.18
C LEU A 82 -12.10 1.84 5.76
N LEU A 83 -11.09 1.59 4.91
CA LEU A 83 -9.75 1.24 5.38
C LEU A 83 -9.07 2.38 6.16
N PRO A 84 -9.11 3.65 5.71
CA PRO A 84 -8.61 4.77 6.51
C PRO A 84 -9.32 4.91 7.86
N CYS A 85 -10.65 4.77 7.89
CA CYS A 85 -11.42 4.83 9.13
C CYS A 85 -11.04 3.68 10.09
N LEU A 86 -10.81 2.48 9.54
CA LEU A 86 -10.36 1.32 10.29
C LEU A 86 -8.95 1.53 10.87
N PHE A 87 -8.04 2.17 10.14
CA PHE A 87 -6.70 2.46 10.63
C PHE A 87 -6.71 3.52 11.75
N ASP A 88 -7.56 4.53 11.63
CA ASP A 88 -7.68 5.56 12.67
C ASP A 88 -8.27 4.97 13.96
N ILE A 89 -9.29 4.11 13.89
CA ILE A 89 -9.84 3.45 15.09
C ILE A 89 -8.85 2.47 15.71
N LEU A 90 -8.04 1.77 14.91
CA LEU A 90 -6.96 0.92 15.40
C LEU A 90 -5.93 1.73 16.20
N GLY A 91 -5.58 2.94 15.74
CA GLY A 91 -4.70 3.85 16.47
C GLY A 91 -5.30 4.35 17.79
N VAL A 92 -6.63 4.37 17.92
CA VAL A 92 -7.32 4.63 19.19
C VAL A 92 -7.30 3.37 20.07
N LEU A 93 -7.57 2.18 19.55
CA LEU A 93 -7.68 0.97 20.37
C LEU A 93 -6.34 0.45 20.87
N GLU A 94 -5.34 0.48 20.02
CA GLU A 94 -4.06 -0.17 20.27
C GLU A 94 -2.91 0.84 20.21
N SER A 95 -1.94 0.61 21.08
CA SER A 95 -0.64 1.28 21.04
C SER A 95 0.44 0.22 21.18
N PRO A 96 1.62 0.41 20.54
CA PRO A 96 2.71 -0.55 20.63
C PRO A 96 3.04 -0.86 22.11
N PRO A 97 3.28 -2.12 22.49
CA PRO A 97 3.61 -3.27 21.63
C PRO A 97 2.43 -4.19 21.24
N ASP A 98 1.24 -4.01 21.80
CA ASP A 98 0.09 -4.89 21.53
C ASP A 98 -0.57 -4.50 20.19
N LEU A 99 -0.20 -5.22 19.14
CA LEU A 99 -0.65 -4.99 17.76
C LEU A 99 -1.53 -6.13 17.25
N ASN A 100 -2.26 -6.82 18.13
CA ASN A 100 -3.06 -7.99 17.75
C ASN A 100 -4.14 -7.68 16.72
N ARG A 101 -4.91 -6.59 16.88
CA ARG A 101 -5.93 -6.18 15.89
C ARG A 101 -5.28 -5.65 14.62
N HIS A 102 -4.18 -4.90 14.73
CA HIS A 102 -3.40 -4.49 13.55
C HIS A 102 -2.95 -5.70 12.72
N ASN A 103 -2.41 -6.74 13.38
CA ASN A 103 -1.97 -7.98 12.76
C ASN A 103 -3.14 -8.72 12.09
N TYR A 104 -4.30 -8.80 12.75
CA TYR A 104 -5.50 -9.40 12.17
C TYR A 104 -5.94 -8.67 10.88
N VAL A 105 -5.99 -7.33 10.93
CA VAL A 105 -6.38 -6.51 9.77
C VAL A 105 -5.34 -6.62 8.67
N LEU A 106 -4.05 -6.68 9.01
CA LEU A 106 -2.95 -6.89 8.06
C LEU A 106 -3.08 -8.23 7.36
N ASP A 107 -3.33 -9.31 8.11
CA ASP A 107 -3.52 -10.64 7.55
C ASP A 107 -4.73 -10.71 6.60
N ALA A 108 -5.82 -10.05 6.97
CA ALA A 108 -7.00 -9.94 6.12
C ALA A 108 -6.71 -9.14 4.84
N LEU A 109 -6.01 -8.01 4.96
CA LEU A 109 -5.65 -7.17 3.83
C LEU A 109 -4.69 -7.89 2.88
N LEU A 110 -3.67 -8.59 3.40
CA LEU A 110 -2.75 -9.40 2.59
C LEU A 110 -3.49 -10.46 1.76
N ARG A 111 -4.44 -11.18 2.37
CA ARG A 111 -5.27 -12.17 1.67
C ARG A 111 -6.14 -11.52 0.59
N ASN A 112 -6.74 -10.37 0.89
CA ASN A 112 -7.58 -9.65 -0.06
C ASN A 112 -6.76 -9.13 -1.23
N THR A 113 -5.59 -8.52 -0.98
CA THR A 113 -4.68 -8.03 -2.02
C THR A 113 -4.16 -9.16 -2.90
N GLU A 114 -3.75 -10.29 -2.34
CA GLU A 114 -3.19 -11.39 -3.13
C GLU A 114 -4.19 -11.99 -4.15
N GLY A 115 -5.47 -12.03 -3.80
CA GLY A 115 -6.53 -12.60 -4.64
C GLY A 115 -7.35 -11.59 -5.46
N GLU A 116 -6.99 -10.31 -5.45
CA GLU A 116 -7.79 -9.27 -6.10
C GLU A 116 -7.45 -9.11 -7.58
N ASN A 117 -8.48 -9.11 -8.41
CA ASN A 117 -8.35 -8.95 -9.86
C ASN A 117 -8.91 -7.61 -10.35
N LEU A 118 -9.78 -6.95 -9.56
CA LEU A 118 -10.35 -5.67 -9.93
C LEU A 118 -9.32 -4.56 -9.73
N LEU A 119 -8.89 -3.91 -10.82
CA LEU A 119 -7.82 -2.89 -10.82
C LEU A 119 -8.05 -1.77 -9.80
N ALA A 120 -9.29 -1.28 -9.70
CA ALA A 120 -9.65 -0.23 -8.74
C ALA A 120 -9.39 -0.67 -7.29
N LEU A 121 -9.73 -1.91 -6.93
CA LEU A 121 -9.47 -2.45 -5.60
C LEU A 121 -8.00 -2.79 -5.39
N ARG A 122 -7.30 -3.29 -6.41
CA ARG A 122 -5.86 -3.56 -6.35
C ARG A 122 -5.08 -2.33 -5.91
N LYS A 123 -5.37 -1.18 -6.52
CA LYS A 123 -4.76 0.10 -6.16
C LYS A 123 -5.05 0.48 -4.70
N ILE A 124 -6.32 0.47 -4.30
CA ILE A 124 -6.73 0.82 -2.93
C ILE A 124 -6.05 -0.10 -1.91
N TYR A 125 -6.10 -1.41 -2.13
CA TYR A 125 -5.53 -2.38 -1.20
C TYR A 125 -4.02 -2.26 -1.07
N VAL A 126 -3.28 -2.04 -2.16
CA VAL A 126 -1.82 -1.86 -2.10
C VAL A 126 -1.45 -0.58 -1.36
N CYS A 127 -2.13 0.53 -1.63
CA CYS A 127 -1.95 1.78 -0.89
C CYS A 127 -2.17 1.58 0.61
N CYS A 128 -3.30 0.95 0.98
CA CYS A 128 -3.63 0.69 2.37
C CYS A 128 -2.67 -0.32 3.03
N LEU A 129 -2.23 -1.33 2.28
CA LEU A 129 -1.28 -2.33 2.76
C LEU A 129 0.06 -1.69 3.11
N ARG A 130 0.54 -0.77 2.27
CA ARG A 130 1.74 0.02 2.54
C ARG A 130 1.60 0.81 3.85
N ILE A 131 0.52 1.56 4.01
CA ILE A 131 0.27 2.37 5.23
C ILE A 131 0.26 1.48 6.48
N LEU A 132 -0.42 0.33 6.42
CA LEU A 132 -0.52 -0.56 7.57
C LEU A 132 0.81 -1.23 7.92
N LEU A 133 1.61 -1.62 6.91
CA LEU A 133 2.95 -2.18 7.12
C LEU A 133 3.90 -1.16 7.76
N GLU A 134 3.85 0.11 7.34
CA GLU A 134 4.62 1.20 7.96
C GLU A 134 4.23 1.37 9.44
N LYS A 135 2.94 1.24 9.78
CA LYS A 135 2.45 1.31 11.17
C LYS A 135 2.87 0.11 12.02
N VAL A 136 2.79 -1.10 11.46
CA VAL A 136 3.21 -2.33 12.15
C VAL A 136 4.73 -2.39 12.32
N GLY A 137 5.48 -1.73 11.44
CA GLY A 137 6.93 -1.63 11.54
C GLY A 137 7.61 -2.99 11.40
N ILE A 138 8.65 -3.24 12.20
CA ILE A 138 9.51 -4.43 12.09
C ILE A 138 8.75 -5.77 12.21
N TYR A 139 7.59 -5.79 12.86
CA TYR A 139 6.76 -7.00 12.96
C TYR A 139 6.22 -7.48 11.62
N SER A 140 6.24 -6.63 10.59
CA SER A 140 5.90 -6.97 9.20
C SER A 140 6.82 -8.00 8.55
N VAL A 141 8.02 -8.23 9.09
CA VAL A 141 9.03 -9.18 8.57
C VAL A 141 8.44 -10.56 8.30
N ARG A 142 7.49 -11.03 9.12
CA ARG A 142 6.86 -12.36 8.95
C ARG A 142 6.04 -12.49 7.65
N HIS A 143 5.64 -11.35 7.06
CA HIS A 143 4.87 -11.29 5.82
C HIS A 143 5.72 -10.98 4.59
N LEU A 144 7.04 -10.82 4.74
CA LEU A 144 7.93 -10.35 3.69
C LEU A 144 7.81 -11.16 2.39
N LYS A 145 7.81 -12.50 2.50
CA LYS A 145 7.64 -13.40 1.35
C LYS A 145 6.31 -13.17 0.61
N GLN A 146 5.22 -12.96 1.36
CA GLN A 146 3.91 -12.74 0.78
C GLN A 146 3.82 -11.35 0.11
N VAL A 147 4.36 -10.31 0.76
CA VAL A 147 4.41 -8.95 0.20
C VAL A 147 5.20 -8.92 -1.10
N ILE A 148 6.39 -9.54 -1.15
CA ILE A 148 7.21 -9.60 -2.36
C ILE A 148 6.46 -10.31 -3.50
N LYS A 149 5.74 -11.40 -3.19
CA LYS A 149 4.90 -12.11 -4.18
C LYS A 149 3.79 -11.21 -4.72
N ILE A 150 3.08 -10.49 -3.84
CA ILE A 150 2.02 -9.55 -4.25
C ILE A 150 2.59 -8.47 -5.17
N VAL A 151 3.71 -7.86 -4.79
CA VAL A 151 4.39 -6.84 -5.61
C VAL A 151 4.76 -7.42 -6.98
N GLY A 152 5.37 -8.61 -7.02
CA GLY A 152 5.75 -9.25 -8.27
C GLY A 152 4.56 -9.46 -9.20
N ASN A 153 3.48 -10.05 -8.69
CA ASN A 153 2.24 -10.25 -9.44
C ASN A 153 1.67 -8.93 -9.97
N TYR A 154 1.77 -7.86 -9.19
CA TYR A 154 1.17 -6.59 -9.56
C TYR A 154 1.99 -5.83 -10.60
N LEU A 155 3.32 -6.02 -10.61
CA LEU A 155 4.21 -5.43 -11.60
C LEU A 155 4.18 -6.18 -12.94
N GLU A 156 3.96 -7.51 -12.91
CA GLU A 156 3.87 -8.35 -14.10
C GLU A 156 2.61 -8.08 -14.93
N VAL A 157 1.48 -7.77 -14.27
CA VAL A 157 0.22 -7.47 -14.98
C VAL A 157 0.23 -6.03 -15.48
N ASP A 158 0.13 -5.86 -16.80
CA ASP A 158 -0.03 -4.54 -17.42
C ASP A 158 -1.45 -4.01 -17.18
N ASP A 159 -1.60 -3.25 -16.09
CA ASP A 159 -2.84 -2.55 -15.73
C ASP A 159 -3.07 -1.27 -16.59
N GLY A 160 -2.24 -1.05 -17.63
CA GLY A 160 -2.23 0.16 -18.46
C GLY A 160 -1.49 1.34 -17.81
N PHE A 161 -1.39 2.45 -18.55
CA PHE A 161 -0.74 3.70 -18.13
C PHE A 161 -1.74 4.75 -17.61
N GLY A 162 -2.85 4.32 -17.01
CA GLY A 162 -3.88 5.22 -16.48
C GLY A 162 -3.71 5.49 -14.98
N GLU A 163 -4.50 6.44 -14.46
CA GLU A 163 -4.59 6.73 -13.02
C GLU A 163 -5.04 5.52 -12.17
N ALA A 164 -5.63 4.51 -12.79
CA ALA A 164 -6.05 3.27 -12.14
C ALA A 164 -4.93 2.22 -11.99
N SER A 165 -3.72 2.49 -12.47
CA SER A 165 -2.59 1.55 -12.39
C SER A 165 -2.14 1.35 -10.94
N ALA A 166 -2.03 0.09 -10.50
CA ALA A 166 -1.53 -0.25 -9.18
C ALA A 166 0.00 -0.37 -9.11
N ARG A 167 0.69 -0.36 -10.28
CA ARG A 167 2.15 -0.55 -10.38
C ARG A 167 2.97 0.50 -9.61
N PRO A 168 2.68 1.81 -9.69
CA PRO A 168 3.41 2.81 -8.90
C PRO A 168 3.26 2.58 -7.40
N ASP A 169 2.05 2.22 -6.95
CA ASP A 169 1.79 1.97 -5.53
C ASP A 169 2.42 0.65 -5.06
N ALA A 170 2.56 -0.34 -5.93
CA ALA A 170 3.28 -1.58 -5.66
C ALA A 170 4.79 -1.34 -5.50
N LEU A 171 5.38 -0.45 -6.30
CA LEU A 171 6.78 -0.02 -6.11
C LEU A 171 6.97 0.72 -4.79
N LYS A 172 6.05 1.65 -4.43
CA LYS A 172 6.10 2.33 -3.12
C LYS A 172 5.96 1.34 -1.96
N LEU A 173 5.14 0.30 -2.13
CA LEU A 173 5.00 -0.78 -1.15
C LEU A 173 6.32 -1.55 -1.01
N LEU A 174 6.99 -1.87 -2.12
CA LEU A 174 8.30 -2.52 -2.13
C LEU A 174 9.36 -1.64 -1.42
N GLU A 175 9.41 -0.36 -1.75
CA GLU A 175 10.30 0.61 -1.10
C GLU A 175 10.08 0.64 0.41
N SER A 176 8.82 0.69 0.84
CA SER A 176 8.45 0.76 2.25
C SER A 176 8.81 -0.52 2.99
N ILE A 177 8.60 -1.69 2.40
CA ILE A 177 8.96 -2.96 3.06
C ILE A 177 10.47 -3.15 3.14
N ILE A 178 11.25 -2.70 2.14
CA ILE A 178 12.71 -2.70 2.20
C ILE A 178 13.19 -1.87 3.40
N LYS A 179 12.62 -0.66 3.58
CA LYS A 179 12.96 0.23 4.71
C LYS A 179 12.54 -0.33 6.06
N VAL A 180 11.32 -0.86 6.17
CA VAL A 180 10.75 -1.32 7.44
C VAL A 180 11.32 -2.67 7.89
N ALA A 181 11.55 -3.58 6.93
CA ALA A 181 12.04 -4.94 7.18
C ALA A 181 13.52 -5.13 6.82
N TRP A 182 14.30 -4.05 6.78
CA TRP A 182 15.71 -4.03 6.41
C TRP A 182 16.57 -5.13 7.08
N PRO A 183 16.38 -5.52 8.36
CA PRO A 183 17.25 -6.51 9.00
C PRO A 183 17.14 -7.92 8.39
N ARG A 184 16.04 -8.21 7.68
CA ARG A 184 15.76 -9.52 7.08
C ARG A 184 15.64 -9.48 5.56
N ILE A 185 15.81 -8.31 4.94
CA ILE A 185 15.64 -8.15 3.49
C ILE A 185 16.68 -8.92 2.68
N GLY A 186 17.89 -9.12 3.23
CA GLY A 186 19.01 -9.76 2.53
C GLY A 186 18.71 -11.16 2.01
N GLN A 187 17.90 -11.96 2.73
CA GLN A 187 17.49 -13.31 2.28
C GLN A 187 16.61 -13.28 1.03
N HIS A 188 16.01 -12.13 0.72
CA HIS A 188 15.13 -11.93 -0.41
C HIS A 188 15.72 -11.01 -1.49
N ALA A 189 16.96 -10.54 -1.30
CA ALA A 189 17.60 -9.57 -2.18
C ALA A 189 17.65 -10.06 -3.64
N ASP A 190 18.01 -11.31 -3.88
CA ASP A 190 18.03 -11.90 -5.23
C ASP A 190 16.66 -11.92 -5.90
N THR A 191 15.60 -12.18 -5.12
CA THR A 191 14.23 -12.20 -5.66
C THR A 191 13.76 -10.79 -6.01
N ILE A 192 14.04 -9.82 -5.13
CA ILE A 192 13.70 -8.42 -5.35
C ILE A 192 14.49 -7.88 -6.56
N LEU A 193 15.79 -8.18 -6.65
CA LEU A 193 16.64 -7.78 -7.77
C LEU A 193 16.10 -8.31 -9.10
N LYS A 194 15.79 -9.61 -9.17
CA LYS A 194 15.21 -10.21 -10.39
C LYS A 194 13.88 -9.57 -10.77
N LEU A 195 13.01 -9.34 -9.80
CA LEU A 195 11.72 -8.68 -9.99
C LEU A 195 11.89 -7.28 -10.57
N CYS A 196 12.77 -6.45 -10.00
CA CYS A 196 13.05 -5.11 -10.49
C CYS A 196 13.67 -5.10 -11.90
N LEU A 197 14.63 -6.00 -12.16
CA LEU A 197 15.28 -6.09 -13.48
C LEU A 197 14.32 -6.55 -14.57
N ASN A 198 13.49 -7.55 -14.29
CA ASN A 198 12.45 -8.00 -15.22
C ASN A 198 11.48 -6.86 -15.52
N PHE A 199 11.03 -6.14 -14.49
CA PHE A 199 10.10 -5.04 -14.67
C PHE A 199 10.69 -3.89 -15.52
N ILE A 200 11.97 -3.55 -15.35
CA ILE A 200 12.64 -2.57 -16.21
C ILE A 200 12.72 -3.07 -17.66
N ALA A 201 13.03 -4.36 -17.86
CA ALA A 201 13.03 -4.95 -19.21
C ALA A 201 11.63 -4.85 -19.84
N ASP A 202 10.58 -5.18 -19.09
CA ASP A 202 9.19 -5.15 -19.54
C ASP A 202 8.75 -3.72 -19.93
N ILE A 203 9.08 -2.71 -19.12
CA ILE A 203 8.78 -1.30 -19.42
C ILE A 203 9.41 -0.86 -20.75
N ASN A 204 10.66 -1.25 -20.98
CA ASN A 204 11.39 -0.85 -22.18
C ASN A 204 10.96 -1.61 -23.44
N CYS A 205 10.45 -2.84 -23.29
CA CYS A 205 9.87 -3.59 -24.40
C CYS A 205 8.48 -3.07 -24.83
N ALA A 206 7.79 -2.31 -23.97
CA ALA A 206 6.49 -1.74 -24.30
C ALA A 206 6.62 -0.64 -25.38
N THR A 207 6.00 -0.85 -26.54
CA THR A 207 6.07 0.08 -27.68
C THR A 207 5.48 1.44 -27.32
N VAL A 208 6.33 2.47 -27.32
CA VAL A 208 5.95 3.86 -27.05
C VAL A 208 5.11 4.40 -28.20
N GLN A 209 3.81 4.63 -27.98
CA GLN A 209 2.95 5.26 -28.99
C GLN A 209 2.50 6.68 -28.63
N ASN A 210 2.68 7.17 -27.39
CA ASN A 210 2.22 8.51 -26.97
C ASN A 210 3.11 9.19 -25.92
N GLY A 211 3.21 10.52 -25.94
CA GLY A 211 4.05 11.31 -25.03
C GLY A 211 3.70 11.21 -23.54
N ASN A 212 2.42 11.02 -23.18
CA ASN A 212 2.02 10.82 -21.78
C ASN A 212 2.49 9.47 -21.21
N ILE A 213 2.70 8.47 -22.07
CA ILE A 213 3.18 7.14 -21.68
C ILE A 213 4.66 7.22 -21.26
N LEU A 214 5.44 8.07 -21.93
CA LEU A 214 6.86 8.28 -21.61
C LEU A 214 7.07 8.80 -20.19
N ASN A 215 6.26 9.76 -19.73
CA ASN A 215 6.36 10.28 -18.36
C ASN A 215 6.03 9.20 -17.32
N ILE A 216 5.02 8.37 -17.59
CA ILE A 216 4.64 7.30 -16.66
C ILE A 216 5.69 6.19 -16.65
N GLN A 217 6.28 5.88 -17.81
CA GLN A 217 7.40 4.94 -17.91
C GLN A 217 8.64 5.46 -17.18
N SER A 218 8.96 6.75 -17.27
CA SER A 218 10.06 7.35 -16.50
C SER A 218 9.79 7.28 -15.00
N ASP A 219 8.58 7.62 -14.55
CA ASP A 219 8.21 7.58 -13.14
C ASP A 219 8.29 6.15 -12.56
N LEU A 220 7.84 5.15 -13.32
CA LEU A 220 7.94 3.73 -12.94
C LEU A 220 9.40 3.25 -12.92
N THR A 221 10.21 3.70 -13.87
CA THR A 221 11.64 3.39 -13.91
C THR A 221 12.35 3.98 -12.71
N ASP A 222 12.11 5.27 -12.41
CA ASP A 222 12.69 5.97 -11.28
C ASP A 222 12.29 5.32 -9.94
N GLY A 223 11.02 4.94 -9.77
CA GLY A 223 10.55 4.20 -8.59
C GLY A 223 11.24 2.83 -8.44
N THR A 224 11.52 2.15 -9.54
CA THR A 224 12.24 0.86 -9.53
C THR A 224 13.71 1.05 -9.18
N VAL A 225 14.35 2.06 -9.76
CA VAL A 225 15.74 2.43 -9.43
C VAL A 225 15.87 2.80 -7.96
N GLN A 226 14.92 3.54 -7.40
CA GLN A 226 14.91 3.86 -5.96
C GLN A 226 14.89 2.61 -5.08
N CYS A 227 14.12 1.58 -5.46
CA CYS A 227 14.11 0.30 -4.74
C CYS A 227 15.46 -0.42 -4.84
N LEU A 228 16.12 -0.38 -6.00
CA LEU A 228 17.45 -0.97 -6.21
C LEU A 228 18.54 -0.26 -5.41
N ILE A 229 18.49 1.08 -5.35
CA ILE A 229 19.39 1.89 -4.52
C ILE A 229 19.27 1.47 -3.06
N LEU A 230 18.05 1.48 -2.51
CA LEU A 230 17.82 1.08 -1.11
C LEU A 230 18.28 -0.36 -0.86
N LEU A 231 18.08 -1.27 -1.81
CA LEU A 231 18.54 -2.64 -1.68
C LEU A 231 20.07 -2.74 -1.66
N SER A 232 20.76 -1.93 -2.47
CA SER A 232 22.23 -1.86 -2.48
C SER A 232 22.83 -1.26 -1.21
N GLU A 233 22.16 -0.28 -0.59
CA GLU A 233 22.58 0.30 0.68
C GLU A 233 22.53 -0.73 1.83
N ILE A 234 21.54 -1.64 1.79
CA ILE A 234 21.34 -2.65 2.84
C ILE A 234 22.19 -3.90 2.57
N CYS A 235 22.40 -4.27 1.31
CA CYS A 235 23.08 -5.51 0.91
C CYS A 235 24.25 -5.22 -0.03
N SER A 236 25.49 -5.32 0.49
CA SER A 236 26.72 -5.08 -0.27
C SER A 236 26.94 -6.04 -1.45
N GLU A 237 26.32 -7.22 -1.42
CA GLU A 237 26.43 -8.26 -2.46
C GLU A 237 25.58 -7.96 -3.72
N VAL A 238 24.63 -7.01 -3.62
CA VAL A 238 23.70 -6.70 -4.71
C VAL A 238 24.38 -5.94 -5.85
N LEU A 239 25.29 -5.02 -5.54
CA LEU A 239 26.04 -4.25 -6.56
C LEU A 239 26.92 -5.14 -7.45
N PRO A 240 27.72 -6.08 -6.93
CA PRO A 240 28.42 -7.07 -7.74
C PRO A 240 27.49 -7.91 -8.63
N CYS A 241 26.36 -8.37 -8.10
CA CYS A 241 25.40 -9.21 -8.84
C CYS A 241 24.71 -8.45 -9.97
N LEU A 242 24.38 -7.18 -9.73
CA LEU A 242 23.78 -6.28 -10.72
C LEU A 242 24.80 -5.97 -11.83
N ARG A 243 26.06 -5.66 -11.48
CA ARG A 243 27.16 -5.48 -12.45
C ARG A 243 27.43 -6.75 -13.26
N ALA A 244 27.40 -7.93 -12.63
CA ALA A 244 27.58 -9.21 -13.33
C ALA A 244 26.43 -9.50 -14.31
N SER A 245 25.19 -9.25 -13.90
CA SER A 245 23.99 -9.46 -14.73
C SER A 245 23.96 -8.51 -15.92
N LEU A 246 24.37 -7.25 -15.74
CA LEU A 246 24.53 -6.30 -16.85
C LEU A 246 25.64 -6.71 -17.81
N ARG A 247 26.81 -7.14 -17.31
CA ARG A 247 27.90 -7.63 -18.17
C ARG A 247 27.48 -8.87 -18.97
N ALA A 248 26.76 -9.79 -18.35
CA ALA A 248 26.21 -10.96 -19.03
C ALA A 248 25.11 -10.60 -20.04
N GLY A 249 24.31 -9.56 -19.76
CA GLY A 249 23.30 -9.01 -20.66
C GLY A 249 23.90 -8.30 -21.88
N MET A 250 24.90 -7.43 -21.67
CA MET A 250 25.64 -6.74 -22.74
C MET A 250 26.36 -7.71 -23.67
N ALA A 251 26.84 -8.85 -23.16
CA ALA A 251 27.45 -9.90 -23.98
C ALA A 251 26.42 -10.65 -24.86
N ARG A 252 25.13 -10.63 -24.49
CA ARG A 252 24.03 -11.30 -25.22
C ARG A 252 23.26 -10.35 -26.15
N ALA A 253 23.21 -9.07 -25.82
CA ALA A 253 22.47 -8.05 -26.56
C ALA A 253 23.42 -7.20 -27.42
N GLN A 254 23.68 -7.64 -28.66
CA GLN A 254 24.28 -6.77 -29.68
C GLN A 254 23.28 -5.73 -30.24
N ASN A 255 22.00 -5.76 -29.85
CA ASN A 255 20.94 -4.95 -30.48
C ASN A 255 20.21 -3.94 -29.57
N ASP A 256 20.38 -3.93 -28.24
CA ASP A 256 19.66 -2.99 -27.34
C ASP A 256 20.61 -2.07 -26.55
N SER A 257 21.44 -1.30 -27.25
CA SER A 257 22.42 -0.38 -26.62
C SER A 257 21.78 0.65 -25.67
N HIS A 258 20.53 1.06 -25.93
CA HIS A 258 19.85 2.11 -25.18
C HIS A 258 19.41 1.70 -23.76
N LEU A 259 18.99 0.44 -23.57
CA LEU A 259 18.54 -0.08 -22.27
C LEU A 259 19.73 -0.24 -21.31
N PHE A 260 20.86 -0.69 -21.84
CA PHE A 260 22.10 -0.81 -21.09
C PHE A 260 22.74 0.56 -20.81
N ASP A 261 22.65 1.53 -21.73
CA ASP A 261 23.09 2.90 -21.48
C ASP A 261 22.23 3.60 -20.42
N ILE A 262 20.91 3.36 -20.37
CA ILE A 262 20.05 3.86 -19.29
C ILE A 262 20.43 3.20 -17.96
N LEU A 263 20.55 1.87 -17.91
CA LEU A 263 20.94 1.18 -16.68
C LEU A 263 22.35 1.57 -16.22
N HIS A 264 23.30 1.82 -17.13
CA HIS A 264 24.64 2.30 -16.82
C HIS A 264 24.63 3.75 -16.32
N LYS A 265 23.91 4.67 -16.98
CA LYS A 265 23.72 6.05 -16.51
C LYS A 265 22.96 6.14 -15.19
N GLN A 266 22.00 5.26 -14.97
CA GLN A 266 21.25 5.19 -13.72
C GLN A 266 22.08 4.53 -12.61
N LEU A 267 23.00 3.61 -12.94
CA LEU A 267 24.00 3.08 -12.01
C LEU A 267 25.08 4.09 -11.63
N GLU A 268 25.51 4.94 -12.55
CA GLU A 268 26.43 6.04 -12.25
C GLU A 268 25.83 7.02 -11.23
N LYS A 269 24.50 7.15 -11.17
CA LYS A 269 23.80 7.89 -10.10
C LYS A 269 23.77 7.15 -8.75
N ILE A 270 23.98 5.84 -8.72
CA ILE A 270 24.05 5.06 -7.46
C ILE A 270 25.44 5.22 -6.82
N ASP A 271 26.48 5.48 -7.62
CA ASP A 271 27.86 5.67 -7.17
C ASP A 271 28.17 7.14 -6.73
N THR A 272 27.22 8.09 -6.83
CA THR A 272 27.35 9.50 -6.37
C THR A 272 26.47 9.82 -5.17
#